data_AF-A0A7V8NJL9-F1
#
_entry.id   AF-A0A7V8NJL9-F1
#
_cell.length_a   1.000
_cell.length_b   1.000
_cell.length_c   1.000
_cell.angle_alpha   90.00
_cell.angle_beta   90.00
_cell.angle_gamma   90.00
#
_symmetry.space_group_name_H-M   'P 1'
#
loop_
_entity.id
_entity.type
_entity.pdbx_description
1 polymer ?
#
loop_
_entity_poly.entity_id
_entity_poly.type
_entity_poly.pdbx_seq_one_letter_code
_entity_poly.pdbx_strand_id
1 'polypeptide(L)'
;MNSPTKLGARLSTTSAGPVNAAELRRRVRAAEALKAKTREIAATNALAAHEAAVKAAKAKEEADVTAREAAAVVLRLFDNDAELVSELLGVPSEELEREAKPVTAARAKEIIESLRARAERPRSPRTRKPHTEASSQSRPDSEAPSRRAGQQLD
;
A
#
# COMPACT_ATOMS: atom_id res chain seq x y z
N MET A 1 -11.51 -56.69 -38.97
CA MET A 1 -12.30 -56.25 -40.14
C MET A 1 -13.41 -55.34 -39.63
N ASN A 2 -13.31 -54.04 -39.91
CA ASN A 2 -14.39 -53.17 -40.40
C ASN A 2 -14.04 -51.70 -40.14
N SER A 3 -13.97 -50.98 -41.26
CA SER A 3 -13.46 -49.64 -41.48
C SER A 3 -14.40 -48.53 -40.93
N PRO A 4 -13.94 -47.26 -40.89
CA PRO A 4 -14.56 -46.17 -40.14
C PRO A 4 -15.64 -45.43 -40.94
N THR A 5 -16.77 -45.11 -40.31
CA THR A 5 -17.78 -44.20 -40.89
C THR A 5 -17.34 -42.75 -40.71
N LYS A 6 -16.64 -42.27 -41.73
CA LYS A 6 -16.36 -40.87 -42.03
C LYS A 6 -17.68 -40.12 -42.25
N LEU A 7 -18.24 -39.52 -41.19
CA LEU A 7 -19.36 -38.58 -41.30
C LEU A 7 -18.86 -37.31 -42.00
N GLY A 8 -19.17 -37.24 -43.29
CA GLY A 8 -18.83 -36.14 -44.17
C GLY A 8 -19.44 -34.83 -43.67
N ALA A 9 -18.58 -33.83 -43.48
CA ALA A 9 -18.97 -32.44 -43.42
C ALA A 9 -19.65 -32.07 -44.76
N ARG A 10 -20.98 -31.99 -44.76
CA ARG A 10 -21.71 -31.27 -45.82
C ARG A 10 -21.48 -29.78 -45.61
N LEU A 11 -20.42 -29.22 -46.19
CA LEU A 11 -20.40 -27.81 -46.53
C LEU A 11 -21.46 -27.62 -47.62
N SER A 12 -22.63 -27.09 -47.24
CA SER A 12 -23.59 -26.55 -48.19
C SER A 12 -22.94 -25.36 -48.90
N THR A 13 -22.24 -25.61 -49.99
CA THR A 13 -21.83 -24.57 -50.93
C THR A 13 -23.09 -24.16 -51.68
N THR A 14 -23.75 -23.11 -51.20
CA THR A 14 -24.80 -22.42 -51.95
C THR A 14 -24.28 -22.13 -53.35
N SER A 15 -24.88 -22.76 -54.36
CA SER A 15 -24.54 -22.61 -55.77
C SER A 15 -24.62 -21.13 -56.15
N ALA A 16 -23.46 -20.54 -56.43
CA ALA A 16 -23.35 -19.17 -56.90
C ALA A 16 -23.58 -19.15 -58.41
N GLY A 17 -24.84 -18.91 -58.82
CA GLY A 17 -25.10 -18.36 -60.15
C GLY A 17 -24.31 -17.05 -60.36
N PRO A 18 -24.12 -16.59 -61.61
CA PRO A 18 -23.33 -15.40 -61.90
C PRO A 18 -23.86 -14.20 -61.09
N VAL A 19 -23.05 -13.74 -60.14
CA VAL A 19 -23.42 -12.68 -59.21
C VAL A 19 -23.45 -11.37 -59.98
N ASN A 20 -24.62 -10.73 -60.12
CA ASN A 20 -24.72 -9.43 -60.76
C ASN A 20 -23.89 -8.39 -59.96
N ALA A 21 -23.18 -7.50 -60.65
CA ALA A 21 -22.31 -6.48 -60.08
C ALA A 21 -23.02 -5.62 -59.00
N ALA A 22 -24.32 -5.36 -59.16
CA ALA A 22 -25.11 -4.64 -58.17
C ALA A 22 -25.20 -5.39 -56.82
N GLU A 23 -25.39 -6.71 -56.85
CA GLU A 23 -25.46 -7.55 -55.65
C GLU A 23 -24.08 -7.69 -54.99
N LEU A 24 -23.00 -7.77 -55.79
CA LEU A 24 -21.64 -7.76 -55.26
C LEU A 24 -21.36 -6.45 -54.49
N ARG A 25 -21.69 -5.29 -55.06
CA ARG A 25 -21.55 -3.98 -54.38
C ARG A 25 -22.39 -3.89 -53.10
N ARG A 26 -23.59 -4.47 -53.08
CA ARG A 26 -24.43 -4.54 -51.88
C ARG A 26 -23.78 -5.37 -50.78
N ARG A 27 -23.24 -6.55 -51.13
CA ARG A 27 -22.55 -7.43 -50.17
C ARG A 27 -21.27 -6.82 -49.62
N VAL A 28 -20.48 -6.15 -50.44
CA VAL A 28 -19.28 -5.43 -49.99
C VAL A 28 -19.65 -4.36 -48.96
N ARG A 29 -20.64 -3.50 -49.26
CA ARG A 29 -21.12 -2.51 -48.29
C ARG A 29 -21.65 -3.12 -46.99
N ALA A 30 -22.37 -4.23 -47.08
CA ALA A 30 -22.85 -4.96 -45.89
C ALA A 30 -21.68 -5.52 -45.06
N ALA A 31 -20.66 -6.10 -45.70
CA ALA A 31 -19.48 -6.63 -45.02
C ALA A 31 -18.64 -5.51 -44.38
N GLU A 32 -18.50 -4.36 -45.04
CA GLU A 32 -17.84 -3.18 -44.48
C GLU A 32 -18.59 -2.62 -43.27
N ALA A 33 -19.93 -2.53 -43.34
CA ALA A 33 -20.76 -2.11 -42.22
C ALA A 33 -20.62 -3.07 -41.01
N LEU A 34 -20.55 -4.39 -41.25
CA LEU A 34 -20.31 -5.37 -40.19
C LEU A 34 -18.91 -5.19 -39.57
N LYS A 35 -17.87 -5.03 -40.39
CA LYS A 35 -16.51 -4.76 -39.91
C LYS A 35 -16.44 -3.48 -39.07
N ALA A 36 -17.13 -2.41 -39.50
CA ALA A 36 -17.22 -1.17 -38.74
C ALA A 36 -17.85 -1.39 -37.36
N LYS A 37 -18.98 -2.10 -37.29
CA LYS A 37 -19.62 -2.45 -36.00
C LYS A 37 -18.75 -3.32 -35.12
N THR A 38 -18.05 -4.30 -35.68
CA THR A 38 -17.11 -5.13 -34.90
C THR A 38 -15.97 -4.28 -34.34
N ARG A 39 -15.44 -3.32 -35.10
CA ARG A 39 -14.42 -2.39 -34.60
C ARG A 39 -14.95 -1.48 -33.50
N GLU A 40 -16.18 -1.00 -33.64
CA GLU A 40 -16.85 -0.20 -32.61
C GLU A 40 -17.00 -0.98 -31.30
N ILE A 41 -17.54 -2.21 -31.36
CA ILE A 41 -17.66 -3.10 -30.19
C ILE A 41 -16.28 -3.44 -29.59
N ALA A 42 -15.27 -3.69 -30.44
CA ALA A 42 -13.92 -3.94 -29.96
C ALA A 42 -13.34 -2.70 -29.24
N ALA A 43 -13.60 -1.50 -29.75
CA ALA A 43 -13.15 -0.26 -29.13
C ALA A 43 -13.85 -0.01 -27.78
N THR A 44 -15.17 -0.22 -27.69
CA THR A 44 -15.88 -0.07 -26.42
C THR A 44 -15.42 -1.09 -25.38
N ASN A 45 -15.19 -2.34 -25.79
CA ASN A 45 -14.66 -3.38 -24.92
C ASN A 45 -13.23 -3.05 -24.44
N ALA A 46 -12.38 -2.49 -25.30
CA ALA A 46 -11.04 -2.08 -24.93
C ALA A 46 -11.04 -0.94 -23.89
N LEU A 47 -11.92 0.05 -24.07
CA LEU A 47 -12.10 1.14 -23.10
C LEU A 47 -12.62 0.60 -21.77
N ALA A 48 -13.64 -0.27 -21.79
CA ALA A 48 -14.19 -0.88 -20.58
C ALA A 48 -13.12 -1.72 -19.83
N ALA A 49 -12.31 -2.48 -20.55
CA ALA A 49 -11.21 -3.26 -19.97
C ALA A 49 -10.14 -2.36 -19.34
N HIS A 50 -9.80 -1.24 -19.99
CA HIS A 50 -8.85 -0.26 -19.44
C HIS A 50 -9.40 0.38 -18.16
N GLU A 51 -10.65 0.82 -18.15
CA GLU A 51 -11.29 1.38 -16.95
C GLU A 51 -11.34 0.36 -15.80
N ALA A 52 -11.64 -0.90 -16.09
CA ALA A 52 -11.62 -1.97 -15.10
C ALA A 52 -10.21 -2.20 -14.55
N ALA A 53 -9.18 -2.20 -15.42
CA ALA A 53 -7.80 -2.35 -15.00
C ALA A 53 -7.34 -1.19 -14.10
N VAL A 54 -7.71 0.05 -14.43
CA VAL A 54 -7.41 1.22 -13.59
C VAL A 54 -8.12 1.13 -12.24
N LYS A 55 -9.38 0.72 -12.20
CA LYS A 55 -10.11 0.53 -10.93
C LYS A 55 -9.47 -0.58 -10.09
N ALA A 56 -9.08 -1.69 -10.69
CA ALA A 56 -8.41 -2.78 -9.99
C ALA A 56 -7.04 -2.35 -9.46
N ALA A 57 -6.27 -1.56 -10.23
CA ALA A 57 -5.00 -1.02 -9.78
C ALA A 57 -5.15 -0.10 -8.57
N LYS A 58 -6.14 0.81 -8.59
CA LYS A 58 -6.44 1.68 -7.44
C LYS A 58 -6.86 0.90 -6.20
N ALA A 59 -7.76 -0.08 -6.36
CA ALA A 59 -8.19 -0.94 -5.26
C ALA A 59 -7.02 -1.72 -4.66
N LYS A 60 -6.07 -2.17 -5.48
CA LYS A 60 -4.84 -2.81 -5.00
C LYS A 60 -3.98 -1.82 -4.22
N GLU A 61 -3.75 -0.61 -4.73
CA GLU A 61 -2.96 0.41 -4.02
C GLU A 61 -3.57 0.73 -2.65
N GLU A 62 -4.89 0.90 -2.56
CA GLU A 62 -5.62 1.15 -1.31
C GLU A 62 -5.47 -0.03 -0.33
N ALA A 63 -5.58 -1.26 -0.81
CA ALA A 63 -5.37 -2.46 0.00
C ALA A 63 -3.91 -2.55 0.50
N ASP A 64 -2.93 -2.25 -0.35
CA ASP A 64 -1.52 -2.26 0.01
C ASP A 64 -1.19 -1.17 1.04
N VAL A 65 -1.81 0.02 0.95
CA VAL A 65 -1.68 1.07 1.98
C VAL A 65 -2.26 0.59 3.30
N THR A 66 -3.47 0.03 3.26
CA THR A 66 -4.14 -0.52 4.45
C THR A 66 -3.31 -1.62 5.12
N ALA A 67 -2.71 -2.52 4.33
CA ALA A 67 -1.83 -3.58 4.83
C ALA A 67 -0.60 -3.01 5.54
N ARG A 68 0.08 -2.03 4.93
CA ARG A 68 1.25 -1.35 5.55
C ARG A 68 0.89 -0.66 6.85
N GLU A 69 -0.25 0.03 6.89
CA GLU A 69 -0.74 0.69 8.11
C GLU A 69 -1.09 -0.34 9.19
N ALA A 70 -1.77 -1.43 8.84
CA ALA A 70 -2.08 -2.50 9.76
C ALA A 70 -0.80 -3.14 10.33
N ALA A 71 0.18 -3.46 9.49
CA ALA A 71 1.47 -4.01 9.91
C ALA A 71 2.17 -3.05 10.90
N ALA A 72 2.23 -1.75 10.60
CA ALA A 72 2.82 -0.76 11.47
C ALA A 72 2.07 -0.62 12.82
N VAL A 73 0.74 -0.68 12.81
CA VAL A 73 -0.08 -0.62 14.02
C VAL A 73 0.14 -1.87 14.88
N VAL A 74 0.11 -3.06 14.28
CA VAL A 74 0.32 -4.33 14.99
C VAL A 74 1.71 -4.35 15.61
N LEU A 75 2.77 -4.06 14.86
CA LEU A 75 4.12 -4.02 15.41
C LEU A 75 4.22 -3.06 16.60
N ARG A 76 3.62 -1.85 16.50
CA ARG A 76 3.62 -0.90 17.62
C ARG A 76 2.89 -1.43 18.86
N LEU A 77 1.83 -2.23 18.70
CA LEU A 77 1.10 -2.83 19.83
C LEU A 77 1.95 -3.90 20.56
N PHE A 78 2.86 -4.54 19.85
CA PHE A 78 3.78 -5.55 20.37
C PHE A 78 5.20 -4.99 20.55
N ASP A 79 5.34 -3.72 20.93
CA ASP A 79 6.63 -3.05 21.19
C ASP A 79 7.66 -3.13 20.05
N ASN A 80 7.19 -3.30 18.82
CA ASN A 80 7.94 -3.53 17.58
C ASN A 80 8.68 -4.86 17.52
N ASP A 81 8.21 -5.88 18.25
CA ASP A 81 8.71 -7.25 18.14
C ASP A 81 8.14 -7.94 16.88
N ALA A 82 8.92 -7.89 15.79
CA ALA A 82 8.53 -8.48 14.51
C ALA A 82 8.59 -10.02 14.51
N GLU A 83 9.43 -10.63 15.35
CA GLU A 83 9.54 -12.09 15.46
C GLU A 83 8.29 -12.67 16.14
N LEU A 84 7.87 -12.06 17.24
CA LEU A 84 6.63 -12.46 17.93
C LEU A 84 5.40 -12.32 17.03
N VAL A 85 5.27 -11.19 16.32
CA VAL A 85 4.14 -10.97 15.41
C VAL A 85 4.19 -11.93 14.21
N SER A 86 5.40 -12.24 13.72
CA SER A 86 5.62 -13.22 12.67
C SER A 86 5.11 -14.61 13.07
N GLU A 87 5.46 -15.06 14.28
CA GLU A 87 4.97 -16.34 14.82
C GLU A 87 3.44 -16.35 14.99
N LEU A 88 2.85 -15.24 15.44
CA LEU A 88 1.40 -15.14 15.67
C LEU A 88 0.58 -15.13 14.38
N LEU A 89 1.08 -14.48 13.33
CA LEU A 89 0.35 -14.29 12.07
C LEU A 89 0.75 -15.32 10.99
N GLY A 90 1.86 -16.03 11.18
CA GLY A 90 2.43 -16.93 10.17
C GLY A 90 2.98 -16.19 8.95
N VAL A 91 3.39 -14.93 9.12
CA VAL A 91 3.95 -14.07 8.06
C VAL A 91 5.41 -13.78 8.40
N PRO A 92 6.37 -13.86 7.46
CA PRO A 92 7.78 -13.60 7.76
C PRO A 92 8.02 -12.24 8.42
N SER A 93 8.92 -12.20 9.40
CA SER A 93 9.28 -10.96 10.11
C SER A 93 9.85 -9.91 9.16
N GLU A 94 10.60 -10.33 8.14
CA GLU A 94 11.16 -9.42 7.12
C GLU A 94 10.06 -8.72 6.31
N GLU A 95 8.95 -9.42 6.06
CA GLU A 95 7.81 -8.87 5.34
C GLU A 95 7.06 -7.84 6.19
N LEU A 96 6.80 -8.17 7.46
CA LEU A 96 6.18 -7.25 8.42
C LEU A 96 7.00 -5.96 8.59
N GLU A 97 8.32 -6.09 8.74
CA GLU A 97 9.20 -4.93 8.80
C GLU A 97 9.18 -4.10 7.52
N ARG A 98 9.25 -4.75 6.36
CA ARG A 98 9.25 -4.07 5.06
C ARG A 98 7.96 -3.27 4.86
N GLU A 99 6.83 -3.81 5.28
CA GLU A 99 5.53 -3.15 5.16
C GLU A 99 5.36 -1.99 6.15
N ALA A 100 5.86 -2.12 7.37
CA ALA A 100 5.75 -1.08 8.39
C ALA A 100 6.77 0.06 8.21
N LYS A 101 7.94 -0.20 7.62
CA LYS A 101 9.04 0.78 7.45
C LYS A 101 8.60 2.12 6.84
N PRO A 102 7.84 2.15 5.73
CA PRO A 102 7.38 3.42 5.13
C PRO A 102 6.52 4.27 6.07
N VAL A 103 5.61 3.64 6.81
CA VAL A 103 4.69 4.33 7.75
C VAL A 103 5.48 4.92 8.93
N THR A 104 6.38 4.12 9.49
CA THR A 104 7.24 4.57 10.60
C THR A 104 8.17 5.70 10.18
N ALA A 105 8.76 5.62 8.98
CA ALA A 105 9.62 6.68 8.44
C ALA A 105 8.85 7.99 8.20
N ALA A 106 7.65 7.91 7.63
CA ALA A 106 6.78 9.08 7.41
C ALA A 106 6.43 9.76 8.75
N ARG A 107 6.05 8.96 9.76
CA ARG A 107 5.72 9.46 11.10
C ARG A 107 6.94 10.09 11.80
N ALA A 108 8.12 9.47 11.68
CA ALA A 108 9.35 10.03 12.24
C ALA A 108 9.67 11.40 11.63
N LYS A 109 9.47 11.56 10.31
CA LYS A 109 9.66 12.84 9.62
C LYS A 109 8.72 13.92 10.15
N GLU A 110 7.44 13.62 10.31
CA GLU A 110 6.44 14.55 10.86
C GLU A 110 6.83 15.01 12.28
N ILE A 111 7.27 14.07 13.12
CA ILE A 111 7.72 14.39 14.48
C ILE A 111 8.92 15.34 14.42
N ILE A 112 9.94 15.03 13.61
CA ILE A 112 11.12 15.87 13.46
C ILE A 112 10.74 17.29 12.99
N GLU A 113 9.86 17.39 12.00
CA GLU A 113 9.38 18.67 11.47
C GLU A 113 8.62 19.47 12.53
N SER A 114 7.74 18.81 13.30
CA SER A 114 7.02 19.45 14.41
C SER A 114 7.97 19.97 15.50
N LEU A 115 9.05 19.23 15.78
CA LEU A 115 10.08 19.63 16.74
C LEU A 115 10.89 20.82 16.23
N ARG A 116 11.24 20.84 14.93
CA ARG A 116 11.90 22.00 14.30
C ARG A 116 11.02 23.24 14.36
N ALA A 117 9.75 23.13 13.99
CA ALA A 117 8.80 24.23 14.06
C ALA A 117 8.66 24.80 15.49
N ARG A 118 8.71 23.94 16.51
CA ARG A 118 8.70 24.37 17.93
C ARG A 118 10.02 25.01 18.36
N ALA A 119 11.15 24.55 17.81
CA ALA A 119 12.47 25.09 18.11
C ALA A 119 12.70 26.46 17.45
N GLU A 120 12.17 26.67 16.23
CA GLU A 120 12.26 27.94 15.50
C GLU A 120 11.37 29.04 16.11
N ARG A 121 10.36 28.68 16.91
CA ARG A 121 9.52 29.67 17.61
C ARG A 121 10.36 30.39 18.67
N PRO A 122 10.52 31.74 18.59
CA PRO A 122 11.29 32.48 19.58
C PRO A 122 10.69 32.26 20.96
N ARG A 123 11.43 31.56 21.84
CA ARG A 123 11.08 31.48 23.25
C ARG A 123 11.32 32.85 23.84
N SER A 124 10.26 33.60 24.12
CA SER A 124 10.35 34.87 24.85
C SER A 124 11.18 34.61 26.11
N PRO A 125 12.33 35.30 26.29
CA PRO A 125 13.17 35.09 27.47
C PRO A 125 12.33 35.50 28.67
N ARG A 126 11.97 34.50 29.49
CA ARG A 126 11.26 34.72 30.74
C ARG A 126 12.20 35.54 31.62
N THR A 127 11.94 36.85 31.71
CA THR A 127 12.71 37.80 32.51
C THR A 127 12.68 37.31 33.96
N ARG A 128 13.75 36.66 34.41
CA ARG A 128 13.95 36.37 35.83
C ARG A 128 14.17 37.73 36.49
N LYS A 129 13.19 38.17 37.30
CA LYS A 129 13.40 39.29 38.22
C LYS A 129 14.64 38.96 39.08
N PRO A 130 15.60 39.88 39.23
CA PRO A 130 16.70 39.68 40.16
C PRO A 130 16.11 39.57 41.56
N HIS A 131 16.28 38.41 42.17
CA HIS A 131 15.99 38.21 43.59
C HIS A 131 17.13 38.88 44.34
N THR A 132 16.84 39.99 45.00
CA THR A 132 17.80 40.68 45.87
C THR A 132 18.34 39.70 46.91
N GLU A 133 19.66 39.63 46.99
CA GLU A 133 20.43 38.83 47.95
C GLU A 133 20.11 39.24 49.39
N ALA A 134 19.87 38.24 50.24
CA ALA A 134 20.26 38.31 51.64
C ALA A 134 21.01 37.00 51.97
N SER A 135 22.32 37.16 52.07
CA SER A 135 23.33 36.30 52.70
C SER A 135 22.82 35.20 53.64
N SER A 136 23.24 33.95 53.43
CA SER A 136 24.23 33.28 54.31
C SER A 136 24.58 31.85 53.86
N GLN A 137 25.90 31.62 53.81
CA GLN A 137 26.69 30.39 53.92
C GLN A 137 25.95 29.05 54.16
N SER A 138 26.31 28.02 53.37
CA SER A 138 27.11 26.87 53.83
C SER A 138 27.24 25.81 52.71
N ARG A 139 28.48 25.54 52.28
CA ARG A 139 28.85 24.20 51.76
C ARG A 139 28.96 23.25 52.95
N PRO A 140 28.78 21.94 52.74
CA PRO A 140 29.96 21.10 52.66
C PRO A 140 29.90 20.04 51.55
N ASP A 141 31.08 19.51 51.29
CA ASP A 141 31.49 18.69 50.16
C ASP A 141 31.00 17.23 50.24
N SER A 142 30.77 16.68 49.04
CA SER A 142 31.17 15.34 48.56
C SER A 142 31.70 14.30 49.56
N GLU A 143 30.95 13.20 49.79
CA GLU A 143 31.49 11.82 49.86
C GLU A 143 30.38 10.75 49.89
N ALA A 144 30.47 9.73 49.03
CA ALA A 144 29.86 8.41 49.21
C ALA A 144 30.98 7.47 49.71
N PRO A 145 30.78 6.41 50.55
CA PRO A 145 29.89 5.28 50.27
C PRO A 145 29.31 4.49 51.48
N SER A 146 28.43 3.53 51.17
CA SER A 146 28.16 2.21 51.79
C SER A 146 28.80 1.86 53.16
N ARG A 147 27.95 1.56 54.16
CA ARG A 147 28.06 0.52 55.22
C ARG A 147 26.75 0.51 56.04
N ARG A 148 25.95 -0.57 56.00
CA ARG A 148 26.00 -1.80 56.81
C ARG A 148 25.15 -1.70 58.09
N ALA A 149 24.42 -2.78 58.36
CA ALA A 149 23.89 -3.26 59.64
C ALA A 149 22.55 -2.67 60.11
N GLY A 150 21.48 -3.40 59.77
CA GLY A 150 20.20 -3.32 60.46
C GLY A 150 19.48 -4.65 60.39
N GLN A 151 19.76 -5.55 61.34
CA GLN A 151 18.75 -6.33 62.10
C GLN A 151 19.46 -7.29 63.09
N GLN A 152 19.29 -6.95 64.37
CA GLN A 152 19.48 -7.77 65.58
C GLN A 152 18.50 -8.97 65.55
N LEU A 153 18.93 -10.20 65.84
CA LEU A 153 18.99 -10.82 67.18
C LEU A 153 17.63 -10.81 67.90
N ASP A 154 16.92 -11.95 67.88
CA ASP A 154 16.89 -12.92 68.98
C ASP A 154 16.62 -14.34 68.42
#